data_AF-U2V4E7-F1
#
_entry.id   AF-U2V4E7-F1
#
_cell.length_a   1.000
_cell.length_b   1.000
_cell.length_c   1.000
_cell.angle_alpha   90.00
_cell.angle_beta   90.00
_cell.angle_gamma   90.00
#
_symmetry.space_group_name_H-M   'P 1'
#
loop_
_entity.id
_entity.type
_entity.pdbx_description
1 polymer ?
#
loop_
_entity_poly.entity_id
_entity_poly.type
_entity_poly.pdbx_seq_one_letter_code
_entity_poly.pdbx_strand_id
1 'polypeptide(L)'
;MSENTDFQPGKLNIAPARYTSEWIRFDFTNPKDFMRTIPAYVAIGDATITGKTWAKILAAVVEHEINAKNPALAVLYKRPLSSSNNGKPFFLKNKIKKLNCARLSNNYWINVNRDIPALMKIILSFCLYCGYSEEQIVIYGIKKDKSREAINGNAIAVDKGNTQNSLDEAIRLRAEDVVLQSELKGISVTDLARTLSSSEWNVAKIVRASTKIVSIGDRLIHEDSFSEWEEGARQMDDILTKLMAKNAGYVSCSQLYEYARAEMDLFLHENDMADQRKIFDIAEHLFDKKGYQGKHYTFCNKTHISQNQEKIASKLDIMKKYAHDHQGFFRQEDLGNYLQGLGIQTASLRQQMKVYDEPIFLLYEPGVFITKDSMGIDEEWLQKTSGAFRKLFDDSGDHVVFRDIDSYWYTLLPELPNGKEWTLLLLQSVLMHYGGDIDAKVIRASVNQRLDTLGAMVASISSEIQTFADAVISVILDDGIDERRFESEELRQLLVKRGLIAGSELIWNMPKVLPNDEHFVWDAEGKYVALRI
;
A
#
# COMPACT_ATOMS: atom_id res chain seq x y z
N MET A 1 -41.79 -41.00 -41.17
CA MET A 1 -40.42 -40.55 -41.52
C MET A 1 -40.39 -39.07 -41.21
N SER A 2 -39.70 -38.56 -40.20
CA SER A 2 -38.59 -39.09 -39.40
C SER A 2 -38.58 -38.35 -38.05
N GLU A 3 -38.40 -39.12 -36.99
CA GLU A 3 -38.20 -38.72 -35.60
C GLU A 3 -36.74 -38.30 -35.33
N ASN A 4 -36.58 -37.56 -34.22
CA ASN A 4 -35.49 -37.57 -33.23
C ASN A 4 -34.04 -37.20 -33.63
N THR A 5 -33.48 -36.21 -32.92
CA THR A 5 -32.83 -36.48 -31.63
C THR A 5 -32.51 -35.20 -30.86
N ASP A 6 -32.72 -35.30 -29.54
CA ASP A 6 -32.59 -34.26 -28.52
C ASP A 6 -31.15 -33.78 -28.29
N PHE A 7 -31.03 -32.49 -28.03
CA PHE A 7 -29.86 -31.87 -27.40
C PHE A 7 -29.91 -32.17 -25.89
N GLN A 8 -29.00 -33.00 -25.39
CA GLN A 8 -28.81 -33.16 -23.94
C GLN A 8 -27.74 -32.20 -23.42
N PRO A 9 -28.04 -31.34 -22.42
CA PRO A 9 -27.00 -30.62 -21.70
C PRO A 9 -26.17 -31.62 -20.88
N GLY A 10 -24.85 -31.57 -21.06
CA GLY A 10 -23.88 -32.41 -20.38
C GLY A 10 -24.00 -32.30 -18.87
N LYS A 11 -24.40 -33.39 -18.22
CA LYS A 11 -24.37 -33.55 -16.76
C LYS A 11 -22.93 -33.38 -16.26
N LEU A 12 -22.70 -32.37 -15.41
CA LEU A 12 -21.54 -32.34 -14.52
C LEU A 12 -21.54 -33.61 -13.65
N ASN A 13 -20.64 -34.53 -13.95
CA ASN A 13 -20.41 -35.73 -13.16
C ASN A 13 -19.08 -35.61 -12.42
N ILE A 14 -19.01 -34.68 -11.47
CA ILE A 14 -17.90 -34.64 -10.50
C ILE A 14 -18.23 -35.67 -9.41
N ALA A 15 -17.94 -36.93 -9.70
CA ALA A 15 -17.83 -37.95 -8.67
C ALA A 15 -16.36 -38.00 -8.18
N PRO A 16 -16.11 -38.13 -6.87
CA PRO A 16 -14.75 -38.36 -6.39
C PRO A 16 -14.20 -39.67 -6.97
N ALA A 17 -12.88 -39.74 -7.25
CA ALA A 17 -12.18 -40.85 -7.92
C ALA A 17 -12.21 -42.21 -7.17
N ARG A 18 -13.06 -42.36 -6.16
CA ARG A 18 -13.49 -43.64 -5.59
C ARG A 18 -15.00 -43.66 -5.45
N TYR A 19 -15.69 -44.08 -6.50
CA TYR A 19 -17.03 -44.64 -6.34
C TYR A 19 -16.86 -45.97 -5.59
N THR A 20 -17.10 -45.99 -4.28
CA THR A 20 -17.44 -47.24 -3.62
C THR A 20 -18.95 -47.39 -3.69
N SER A 21 -19.47 -48.60 -3.92
CA SER A 21 -20.90 -48.91 -4.04
C SER A 21 -21.73 -48.61 -2.78
N GLU A 22 -21.13 -47.99 -1.76
CA GLU A 22 -21.70 -47.78 -0.42
C GLU A 22 -22.02 -46.31 -0.12
N TRP A 23 -21.66 -45.37 -1.00
CA TRP A 23 -21.95 -43.93 -0.81
C TRP A 23 -23.29 -43.57 -1.46
N ILE A 24 -24.09 -42.79 -0.73
CA ILE A 24 -25.38 -42.29 -1.21
C ILE A 24 -25.18 -40.86 -1.69
N ARG A 25 -25.40 -40.61 -2.98
CA ARG A 25 -25.44 -39.25 -3.55
C ARG A 25 -26.78 -38.62 -3.23
N PHE A 26 -26.78 -37.36 -2.81
CA PHE A 26 -27.99 -36.57 -2.69
C PHE A 26 -28.46 -36.13 -4.07
N ASP A 27 -29.72 -36.40 -4.41
CA ASP A 27 -30.32 -36.11 -5.72
C ASP A 27 -31.48 -35.11 -5.62
N PHE A 28 -31.56 -34.38 -4.49
CA PHE A 28 -32.60 -33.39 -4.19
C PHE A 28 -33.99 -33.98 -3.91
N THR A 29 -34.22 -35.25 -4.23
CA THR A 29 -35.48 -35.97 -4.01
C THR A 29 -35.40 -37.06 -2.94
N ASN A 30 -34.18 -37.40 -2.50
CA ASN A 30 -33.89 -38.52 -1.60
C ASN A 30 -33.45 -38.17 -0.15
N PRO A 31 -33.94 -37.11 0.53
CA PRO A 31 -33.47 -36.77 1.88
C PRO A 31 -33.76 -37.86 2.93
N LYS A 32 -34.75 -38.73 2.67
CA LYS A 32 -35.05 -39.88 3.55
C LYS A 32 -33.96 -40.95 3.52
N ASP A 33 -33.25 -41.10 2.40
CA ASP A 33 -32.19 -42.11 2.25
C ASP A 33 -30.93 -41.77 3.05
N PHE A 34 -30.81 -40.50 3.44
CA PHE A 34 -29.77 -40.00 4.34
C PHE A 34 -30.07 -40.29 5.82
N MET A 35 -31.20 -40.90 6.15
CA MET A 35 -31.50 -41.31 7.52
C MET A 35 -30.41 -42.27 8.03
N ARG A 36 -29.88 -42.00 9.23
CA ARG A 36 -28.75 -42.74 9.85
C ARG A 36 -27.45 -42.72 9.03
N THR A 37 -27.19 -41.66 8.26
CA THR A 37 -25.89 -41.48 7.60
C THR A 37 -24.96 -40.54 8.36
N ILE A 38 -23.68 -40.55 7.98
CA ILE A 38 -22.71 -39.51 8.28
C ILE A 38 -22.25 -38.83 6.97
N PRO A 39 -21.80 -37.56 7.00
CA PRO A 39 -21.27 -36.89 5.83
C PRO A 39 -20.01 -37.59 5.32
N ALA A 40 -19.95 -37.84 4.02
CA ALA A 40 -18.79 -38.41 3.34
C ALA A 40 -18.05 -37.36 2.51
N TYR A 41 -18.81 -36.60 1.71
CA TYR A 41 -18.28 -35.51 0.90
C TYR A 41 -19.38 -34.47 0.72
N VAL A 42 -19.04 -33.19 0.90
CA VAL A 42 -19.95 -32.06 0.64
C VAL A 42 -19.14 -31.02 -0.08
N ALA A 43 -19.59 -30.62 -1.27
CA ALA A 43 -19.06 -29.48 -2.00
C ALA A 43 -20.19 -28.56 -2.44
N ILE A 44 -19.93 -27.26 -2.34
CA ILE A 44 -20.84 -26.20 -2.76
C ILE A 44 -20.02 -25.23 -3.59
N GLY A 45 -20.38 -25.06 -4.86
CA GLY A 45 -19.51 -24.43 -5.85
C GLY A 45 -18.15 -25.12 -5.88
N ASP A 46 -17.08 -24.34 -5.70
CA ASP A 46 -15.70 -24.83 -5.69
C ASP A 46 -15.19 -25.21 -4.28
N ALA A 47 -16.01 -25.04 -3.23
CA ALA A 47 -15.60 -25.24 -1.85
C ALA A 47 -16.02 -26.62 -1.30
N THR A 48 -15.04 -27.39 -0.81
CA THR A 48 -15.33 -28.62 -0.06
C THR A 48 -15.61 -28.28 1.41
N ILE A 49 -16.80 -28.61 1.88
CA ILE A 49 -17.26 -28.35 3.25
C ILE A 49 -17.06 -29.60 4.11
N THR A 50 -16.35 -29.44 5.23
CA THR A 50 -16.02 -30.56 6.12
C THR A 50 -16.83 -30.53 7.41
N GLY A 51 -17.19 -31.72 7.92
CA GLY A 51 -17.94 -31.84 9.16
C GLY A 51 -18.25 -33.29 9.52
N LYS A 52 -18.05 -33.66 10.79
CA LYS A 52 -18.27 -35.03 11.28
C LYS A 52 -19.74 -35.44 11.37
N THR A 53 -20.68 -34.49 11.30
CA THR A 53 -22.12 -34.71 11.37
C THR A 53 -22.85 -33.73 10.46
N TRP A 54 -24.06 -34.08 10.01
CA TRP A 54 -24.87 -33.20 9.15
C TRP A 54 -25.19 -31.84 9.81
N ALA A 55 -25.31 -31.80 11.14
CA ALA A 55 -25.46 -30.53 11.87
C ALA A 55 -24.21 -29.64 11.78
N LYS A 56 -23.01 -30.25 11.81
CA LYS A 56 -21.75 -29.52 11.62
C LYS A 56 -21.54 -29.10 10.17
N ILE A 57 -21.98 -29.91 9.20
CA ILE A 57 -21.99 -29.52 7.79
C ILE A 57 -22.87 -28.28 7.62
N LEU A 58 -24.12 -28.28 8.10
CA LEU A 58 -24.98 -27.11 7.98
C LEU A 58 -24.33 -25.84 8.58
N ALA A 59 -23.71 -25.94 9.76
CA ALA A 59 -22.99 -24.80 10.33
C ALA A 59 -21.80 -24.36 9.46
N ALA A 60 -21.01 -25.29 8.94
CA ALA A 60 -19.85 -24.98 8.10
C ALA A 60 -20.24 -24.38 6.74
N VAL A 61 -21.35 -24.82 6.14
CA VAL A 61 -21.93 -24.20 4.94
C VAL A 61 -22.31 -22.75 5.21
N VAL A 62 -22.97 -22.50 6.34
CA VAL A 62 -23.39 -21.13 6.70
C VAL A 62 -22.17 -20.23 7.00
N GLU A 63 -21.15 -20.76 7.69
CA GLU A 63 -19.90 -20.04 7.94
C GLU A 63 -19.14 -19.70 6.65
N HIS A 64 -19.17 -20.60 5.66
CA HIS A 64 -18.57 -20.34 4.36
C HIS A 64 -19.15 -19.07 3.72
N GLU A 65 -20.48 -18.94 3.73
CA GLU A 65 -21.16 -17.75 3.19
C GLU A 65 -20.98 -16.49 4.03
N ILE A 66 -20.88 -16.61 5.35
CA ILE A 66 -20.56 -15.48 6.24
C ILE A 66 -19.17 -14.95 5.93
N ASN A 67 -18.17 -15.83 5.79
CA ASN A 67 -16.80 -15.45 5.44
C ASN A 67 -16.70 -14.86 4.04
N ALA A 68 -17.50 -15.37 3.10
CA ALA A 68 -17.64 -14.82 1.75
C ALA A 68 -18.41 -13.49 1.71
N LYS A 69 -18.95 -13.01 2.84
CA LYS A 69 -19.77 -11.80 2.96
C LYS A 69 -20.95 -11.78 1.98
N ASN A 70 -21.62 -12.92 1.79
CA ASN A 70 -22.71 -13.04 0.83
C ASN A 70 -23.86 -12.06 1.17
N PRO A 71 -24.23 -11.14 0.26
CA PRO A 71 -25.25 -10.12 0.54
C PRO A 71 -26.65 -10.70 0.78
N ALA A 72 -26.95 -11.91 0.29
CA ALA A 72 -28.24 -12.58 0.53
C ALA A 72 -28.50 -12.80 2.03
N LEU A 73 -27.45 -12.94 2.84
CA LEU A 73 -27.56 -13.21 4.28
C LEU A 73 -28.19 -12.06 5.08
N ALA A 74 -28.13 -10.81 4.58
CA ALA A 74 -28.61 -9.63 5.29
C ALA A 74 -30.11 -9.72 5.67
N VAL A 75 -30.90 -10.42 4.86
CA VAL A 75 -32.35 -10.56 5.09
C VAL A 75 -32.66 -11.65 6.12
N LEU A 76 -31.77 -12.64 6.26
CA LEU A 76 -31.96 -13.81 7.14
C LEU A 76 -31.83 -13.49 8.64
N TYR A 77 -31.37 -12.29 9.00
CA TYR A 77 -31.44 -11.76 10.37
C TYR A 77 -32.86 -11.35 10.78
N LYS A 78 -33.75 -11.10 9.82
CA LYS A 78 -35.13 -10.63 10.05
C LYS A 78 -36.18 -11.61 9.55
N ARG A 79 -35.82 -12.53 8.66
CA ARG A 79 -36.77 -13.47 8.02
C ARG A 79 -36.31 -14.92 8.14
N PRO A 80 -37.25 -15.89 8.17
CA PRO A 80 -36.91 -17.29 8.08
C PRO A 80 -36.29 -17.62 6.72
N LEU A 81 -35.51 -18.70 6.65
CA LEU A 81 -34.96 -19.23 5.39
C LEU A 81 -36.06 -19.75 4.44
N SER A 82 -37.16 -20.25 5.00
CA SER A 82 -38.33 -20.73 4.24
C SER A 82 -39.63 -20.33 4.93
N SER A 83 -40.71 -20.19 4.16
CA SER A 83 -42.05 -19.84 4.65
C SER A 83 -42.61 -20.83 5.68
N SER A 84 -42.08 -22.05 5.74
CA SER A 84 -42.49 -23.11 6.67
C SER A 84 -41.95 -22.97 8.10
N ASN A 85 -41.07 -22.00 8.39
CA ASN A 85 -40.40 -21.86 9.69
C ASN A 85 -41.07 -20.84 10.62
N ASN A 86 -42.27 -21.11 11.15
CA ASN A 86 -42.98 -20.42 12.26
C ASN A 86 -42.69 -18.91 12.48
N GLY A 87 -42.45 -18.13 11.43
CA GLY A 87 -42.04 -16.71 11.47
C GLY A 87 -40.69 -16.37 12.11
N LYS A 88 -39.86 -17.35 12.55
CA LYS A 88 -38.59 -17.04 13.24
C LYS A 88 -37.44 -16.78 12.26
N PRO A 89 -36.60 -15.75 12.46
CA PRO A 89 -35.43 -15.52 11.63
C PRO A 89 -34.49 -16.73 11.58
N PHE A 90 -33.79 -16.90 10.46
CA PHE A 90 -32.81 -17.98 10.32
C PHE A 90 -31.59 -17.76 11.22
N PHE A 91 -31.07 -16.52 11.28
CA PHE A 91 -30.05 -16.11 12.25
C PHE A 91 -30.69 -15.63 13.56
N LEU A 92 -30.40 -16.33 14.64
CA LEU A 92 -30.98 -16.09 15.96
C LEU A 92 -30.00 -15.32 16.84
N LYS A 93 -30.46 -14.21 17.44
CA LYS A 93 -29.63 -13.40 18.36
C LYS A 93 -29.27 -14.18 19.64
N ASN A 94 -30.16 -15.05 20.09
CA ASN A 94 -29.97 -15.87 21.29
C ASN A 94 -30.19 -17.35 20.97
N LYS A 95 -29.41 -18.22 21.63
CA LYS A 95 -29.62 -19.67 21.60
C LYS A 95 -31.02 -20.01 22.11
N ILE A 96 -31.73 -20.91 21.42
CA ILE A 96 -33.03 -21.40 21.89
C ILE A 96 -32.80 -22.36 23.08
N LYS A 97 -33.42 -22.08 24.23
CA LYS A 97 -33.30 -22.91 25.43
C LYS A 97 -33.71 -24.37 25.11
N LYS A 98 -32.92 -25.32 25.61
CA LYS A 98 -33.12 -26.78 25.47
C LYS A 98 -33.01 -27.34 24.03
N LEU A 99 -32.64 -26.55 23.02
CA LEU A 99 -32.37 -27.04 21.67
C LEU A 99 -30.87 -26.99 21.34
N ASN A 100 -30.44 -27.90 20.47
CA ASN A 100 -29.11 -27.84 19.86
C ASN A 100 -29.05 -26.71 18.82
N CYS A 101 -28.22 -25.71 19.07
CA CYS A 101 -27.93 -24.63 18.14
C CYS A 101 -26.41 -24.50 17.97
N ALA A 102 -25.97 -24.15 16.76
CA ALA A 102 -24.58 -23.83 16.49
C ALA A 102 -24.37 -22.31 16.64
N ARG A 103 -23.30 -21.90 17.32
CA ARG A 103 -22.85 -20.50 17.36
C ARG A 103 -21.99 -20.25 16.13
N LEU A 104 -22.20 -19.11 15.49
CA LEU A 104 -21.48 -18.70 14.30
C LEU A 104 -20.46 -17.58 14.62
N SER A 105 -19.51 -17.37 13.71
CA SER A 105 -18.44 -16.36 13.80
C SER A 105 -18.97 -14.92 13.94
N ASN A 106 -20.14 -14.63 13.35
CA ASN A 106 -20.82 -13.33 13.44
C ASN A 106 -21.58 -13.10 14.76
N ASN A 107 -21.41 -13.95 15.78
CA ASN A 107 -22.10 -13.94 17.07
C ASN A 107 -23.61 -14.27 17.04
N TYR A 108 -24.14 -14.75 15.92
CA TYR A 108 -25.51 -15.28 15.85
C TYR A 108 -25.53 -16.81 16.00
N TRP A 109 -26.73 -17.36 16.10
CA TRP A 109 -26.99 -18.79 16.27
C TRP A 109 -27.89 -19.31 15.16
N ILE A 110 -27.68 -20.56 14.75
CA ILE A 110 -28.62 -21.30 13.90
C ILE A 110 -29.15 -22.55 14.62
N ASN A 111 -30.42 -22.85 14.42
CA ASN A 111 -31.04 -24.04 15.00
C ASN A 111 -30.69 -25.29 14.16
N VAL A 112 -29.85 -26.17 14.72
CA VAL A 112 -29.45 -27.44 14.09
C VAL A 112 -30.17 -28.65 14.72
N ASN A 113 -31.12 -28.41 15.63
CA ASN A 113 -31.89 -29.45 16.31
C ASN A 113 -33.00 -30.02 15.39
N ARG A 114 -32.55 -30.79 14.40
CA ARG A 114 -33.36 -31.37 13.33
C ARG A 114 -32.87 -32.79 13.05
N ASP A 115 -33.75 -33.64 12.53
CA ASP A 115 -33.34 -34.93 12.00
C ASP A 115 -32.52 -34.76 10.72
N ILE A 116 -31.81 -35.81 10.30
CA ILE A 116 -30.92 -35.74 9.13
C ILE A 116 -31.69 -35.36 7.86
N PRO A 117 -32.85 -35.95 7.53
CA PRO A 117 -33.62 -35.54 6.36
C PRO A 117 -33.99 -34.05 6.36
N ALA A 118 -34.37 -33.49 7.50
CA ALA A 118 -34.65 -32.06 7.61
C ALA A 118 -33.38 -31.20 7.49
N LEU A 119 -32.24 -31.65 8.04
CA LEU A 119 -30.96 -30.96 7.86
C LEU A 119 -30.54 -30.91 6.39
N MET A 120 -30.69 -32.00 5.64
CA MET A 120 -30.40 -32.05 4.21
C MET A 120 -31.22 -31.03 3.42
N LYS A 121 -32.52 -30.94 3.72
CA LYS A 121 -33.40 -29.94 3.12
C LYS A 121 -32.97 -28.52 3.47
N ILE A 122 -32.57 -28.25 4.71
CA ILE A 122 -32.12 -26.92 5.13
C ILE A 122 -30.81 -26.54 4.45
N ILE A 123 -29.83 -27.46 4.37
CA ILE A 123 -28.57 -27.24 3.66
C ILE A 123 -28.87 -26.86 2.21
N LEU A 124 -29.72 -27.64 1.54
CA LEU A 124 -30.14 -27.36 0.16
C LEU A 124 -30.78 -25.98 0.03
N SER A 125 -31.85 -25.73 0.79
CA SER A 125 -32.59 -24.45 0.70
C SER A 125 -31.67 -23.26 0.98
N PHE A 126 -30.70 -23.42 1.88
CA PHE A 126 -29.73 -22.38 2.16
C PHE A 126 -28.77 -22.15 0.99
N CYS A 127 -28.25 -23.21 0.37
CA CYS A 127 -27.37 -23.09 -0.80
C CYS A 127 -28.10 -22.43 -1.98
N LEU A 128 -29.32 -22.88 -2.29
CA LEU A 128 -30.13 -22.28 -3.35
C LEU A 128 -30.43 -20.80 -3.04
N TYR A 129 -30.74 -20.48 -1.78
CA TYR A 129 -30.96 -19.09 -1.35
C TYR A 129 -29.72 -18.21 -1.51
N CYS A 130 -28.53 -18.80 -1.33
CA CYS A 130 -27.24 -18.11 -1.51
C CYS A 130 -26.82 -17.99 -2.98
N GLY A 131 -27.59 -18.55 -3.92
CA GLY A 131 -27.40 -18.39 -5.36
C GLY A 131 -26.73 -19.56 -6.07
N TYR A 132 -26.49 -20.69 -5.40
CA TYR A 132 -25.93 -21.89 -6.03
C TYR A 132 -27.01 -22.62 -6.86
N SER A 133 -26.62 -23.16 -8.02
CA SER A 133 -27.46 -24.08 -8.77
C SER A 133 -27.39 -25.50 -8.20
N GLU A 134 -28.33 -26.38 -8.56
CA GLU A 134 -28.32 -27.78 -8.11
C GLU A 134 -27.05 -28.52 -8.56
N GLU A 135 -26.53 -28.21 -9.74
CA GLU A 135 -25.30 -28.81 -10.28
C GLU A 135 -24.05 -28.45 -9.47
N GLN A 136 -24.07 -27.29 -8.80
CA GLN A 136 -22.99 -26.79 -7.95
C GLN A 136 -23.04 -27.38 -6.53
N ILE A 137 -24.07 -28.16 -6.19
CA ILE A 137 -24.25 -28.74 -4.86
C ILE A 137 -24.04 -30.26 -4.94
N VAL A 138 -22.92 -30.72 -4.39
CA VAL A 138 -22.55 -32.13 -4.40
C VAL A 138 -22.49 -32.66 -2.99
N ILE A 139 -23.41 -33.55 -2.61
CA ILE A 139 -23.47 -34.12 -1.26
C ILE A 139 -23.50 -35.65 -1.31
N TYR A 140 -22.63 -36.29 -0.53
CA TYR A 140 -22.58 -37.74 -0.31
C TYR A 140 -22.61 -38.10 1.17
N GLY A 141 -23.31 -39.19 1.50
CA GLY A 141 -23.39 -39.77 2.84
C GLY A 141 -23.10 -41.26 2.88
N ILE A 142 -22.68 -41.77 4.04
CA ILE A 142 -22.43 -43.20 4.30
C ILE A 142 -23.33 -43.68 5.46
N LYS A 143 -23.98 -44.85 5.32
CA LYS A 143 -24.84 -45.44 6.38
C LYS A 143 -24.03 -45.86 7.61
N LYS A 144 -24.54 -45.54 8.82
CA LYS A 144 -23.85 -45.82 10.10
C LYS A 144 -23.68 -47.30 10.42
N ASP A 145 -24.51 -48.20 9.92
CA ASP A 145 -24.53 -49.61 10.37
C ASP A 145 -23.30 -50.43 9.90
N LYS A 146 -22.53 -49.92 8.95
CA LYS A 146 -21.24 -50.51 8.51
C LYS A 146 -20.00 -49.75 9.00
N SER A 147 -20.17 -48.72 9.83
CA SER A 147 -19.05 -47.88 10.31
C SER A 147 -18.13 -48.56 11.35
N ARG A 148 -18.44 -49.79 11.79
CA ARG A 148 -17.67 -50.51 12.82
C ARG A 148 -16.59 -51.46 12.29
N GLU A 149 -16.59 -51.81 11.00
CA GLU A 149 -15.57 -52.72 10.43
C GLU A 149 -14.45 -52.00 9.65
N ALA A 150 -14.63 -50.71 9.31
CA ALA A 150 -13.60 -49.91 8.62
C ALA A 150 -12.60 -49.19 9.56
N ILE A 151 -12.66 -49.44 10.88
CA ILE A 151 -11.87 -48.69 11.88
C ILE A 151 -10.77 -49.55 12.56
N ASN A 152 -10.79 -50.88 12.43
CA ASN A 152 -9.79 -51.74 13.07
C ASN A 152 -9.11 -52.67 12.05
N GLY A 153 -7.99 -52.21 11.50
CA GLY A 153 -7.13 -53.04 10.65
C GLY A 153 -6.06 -52.21 9.98
N ASN A 154 -4.97 -51.97 10.71
CA ASN A 154 -3.74 -51.31 10.27
C ASN A 154 -3.92 -49.91 9.68
N ALA A 155 -3.72 -48.92 10.55
CA ALA A 155 -3.38 -47.56 10.17
C ALA A 155 -2.12 -47.55 9.30
N ILE A 156 -2.28 -47.70 7.99
CA ILE A 156 -1.40 -47.04 7.04
C ILE A 156 -1.87 -45.59 7.05
N ALA A 157 -1.02 -44.70 7.54
CA ALA A 157 -1.21 -43.26 7.40
C ALA A 157 -1.40 -42.95 5.90
N VAL A 158 -2.66 -42.82 5.46
CA VAL A 158 -2.95 -42.24 4.15
C VAL A 158 -2.79 -40.75 4.32
N ASP A 159 -1.65 -40.29 3.85
CA ASP A 159 -1.20 -38.92 3.84
C ASP A 159 -2.21 -38.01 3.12
N LYS A 160 -3.08 -37.35 3.91
CA LYS A 160 -4.09 -36.40 3.42
C LYS A 160 -3.46 -35.18 2.71
N GLY A 161 -2.17 -34.92 2.91
CA GLY A 161 -1.45 -33.89 2.16
C GLY A 161 -1.19 -34.32 0.72
N ASN A 162 -1.00 -35.61 0.47
CA ASN A 162 -0.54 -36.11 -0.83
C ASN A 162 -1.66 -36.18 -1.88
N THR A 163 -2.92 -36.42 -1.49
CA THR A 163 -4.05 -36.49 -2.43
C THR A 163 -4.54 -35.11 -2.91
N GLN A 164 -4.54 -34.09 -2.04
CA GLN A 164 -4.89 -32.72 -2.42
C GLN A 164 -3.77 -32.08 -3.25
N ASN A 165 -2.50 -32.29 -2.86
CA ASN A 165 -1.35 -31.86 -3.66
C ASN A 165 -1.38 -32.53 -5.05
N SER A 166 -1.72 -33.81 -5.15
CA SER A 166 -1.83 -34.52 -6.44
C SER A 166 -2.93 -33.99 -7.36
N LEU A 167 -4.06 -33.51 -6.82
CA LEU A 167 -5.14 -32.93 -7.62
C LEU A 167 -4.80 -31.49 -8.05
N ASP A 168 -4.27 -30.68 -7.12
CA ASP A 168 -3.80 -29.32 -7.41
C ASP A 168 -2.65 -29.35 -8.44
N GLU A 169 -1.77 -30.37 -8.37
CA GLU A 169 -0.73 -30.67 -9.35
C GLU A 169 -1.30 -30.99 -10.72
N ALA A 170 -2.27 -31.91 -10.80
CA ALA A 170 -2.88 -32.32 -12.07
C ALA A 170 -3.59 -31.16 -12.78
N ILE A 171 -4.29 -30.31 -12.02
CA ILE A 171 -4.95 -29.12 -12.58
C ILE A 171 -3.90 -28.10 -13.02
N ARG A 172 -2.80 -27.94 -12.27
CA ARG A 172 -1.69 -27.06 -12.66
C ARG A 172 -1.00 -27.51 -13.95
N LEU A 173 -0.69 -28.80 -14.08
CA LEU A 173 -0.11 -29.37 -15.30
C LEU A 173 -1.02 -29.17 -16.51
N ARG A 174 -2.34 -29.35 -16.33
CA ARG A 174 -3.31 -29.08 -17.40
C ARG A 174 -3.39 -27.59 -17.75
N ALA A 175 -3.30 -26.71 -16.77
CA ALA A 175 -3.24 -25.27 -17.02
C ALA A 175 -1.97 -24.89 -17.80
N GLU A 176 -0.81 -25.45 -17.41
CA GLU A 176 0.47 -25.26 -18.11
C GLU A 176 0.40 -25.73 -19.57
N ASP A 177 -0.17 -26.91 -19.85
CA ASP A 177 -0.35 -27.43 -21.21
C ASP A 177 -1.24 -26.54 -22.08
N VAL A 178 -2.38 -26.07 -21.55
CA VAL A 178 -3.27 -25.14 -22.29
C VAL A 178 -2.56 -23.81 -22.60
N VAL A 179 -1.79 -23.30 -21.64
CA VAL A 179 -1.00 -22.07 -21.83
C VAL A 179 0.11 -22.29 -22.86
N LEU A 180 0.80 -23.43 -22.84
CA LEU A 180 1.83 -23.80 -23.80
C LEU A 180 1.29 -23.89 -25.22
N GLN A 181 0.12 -24.50 -25.41
CA GLN A 181 -0.57 -24.58 -26.71
C GLN A 181 -1.00 -23.21 -27.26
N SER A 182 -1.01 -22.17 -26.43
CA SER A 182 -1.30 -20.79 -26.85
C SER A 182 -0.05 -20.05 -27.36
N GLU A 183 1.13 -20.68 -27.32
CA GLU A 183 2.42 -20.15 -27.77
C GLU A 183 2.70 -18.72 -27.21
N LEU A 184 3.46 -17.89 -27.92
CA LEU A 184 3.73 -16.50 -27.54
C LEU A 184 2.49 -15.59 -27.60
N LYS A 185 1.43 -16.00 -28.32
CA LYS A 185 0.17 -15.27 -28.31
C LYS A 185 -0.43 -15.29 -26.90
N GLY A 186 -0.22 -16.36 -26.13
CA GLY A 186 -0.72 -16.50 -24.78
C GLY A 186 -2.25 -16.55 -24.66
N ILE A 187 -2.72 -16.71 -23.43
CA ILE A 187 -4.15 -16.83 -23.08
C ILE A 187 -4.49 -15.94 -21.88
N SER A 188 -5.69 -15.37 -21.83
CA SER A 188 -6.14 -14.58 -20.67
C SER A 188 -6.52 -15.51 -19.50
N VAL A 189 -6.52 -14.98 -18.26
CA VAL A 189 -7.01 -15.73 -17.08
C VAL A 189 -8.46 -16.18 -17.28
N THR A 190 -9.31 -15.31 -17.86
CA THR A 190 -10.71 -15.58 -18.15
C THR A 190 -10.88 -16.73 -19.16
N ASP A 191 -10.12 -16.70 -20.24
CA ASP A 191 -10.21 -17.75 -21.27
C ASP A 191 -9.63 -19.07 -20.77
N LEU A 192 -8.56 -19.04 -19.98
CA LEU A 192 -8.01 -20.22 -19.32
C LEU A 192 -9.01 -20.82 -18.32
N ALA A 193 -9.69 -19.99 -17.53
CA ALA A 193 -10.76 -20.41 -16.63
C ALA A 193 -11.91 -21.09 -17.39
N ARG A 194 -12.31 -20.53 -18.54
CA ARG A 194 -13.32 -21.15 -19.41
C ARG A 194 -12.87 -22.50 -19.94
N THR A 195 -11.62 -22.61 -20.43
CA THR A 195 -11.06 -23.86 -20.97
C THR A 195 -10.94 -24.95 -19.90
N LEU A 196 -10.55 -24.58 -18.67
CA LEU A 196 -10.41 -25.50 -17.55
C LEU A 196 -11.75 -25.79 -16.85
N SER A 197 -12.84 -25.14 -17.24
CA SER A 197 -14.13 -25.19 -16.54
C SER A 197 -13.97 -24.88 -15.04
N SER A 198 -13.19 -23.84 -14.72
CA SER A 198 -12.86 -23.42 -13.36
C SER A 198 -13.17 -21.93 -13.16
N SER A 199 -13.20 -21.46 -11.92
CA SER A 199 -13.34 -20.04 -11.63
C SER A 199 -12.03 -19.28 -11.88
N GLU A 200 -12.11 -18.01 -12.29
CA GLU A 200 -10.93 -17.16 -12.49
C GLU A 200 -10.06 -17.05 -11.24
N TRP A 201 -10.67 -17.07 -10.06
CA TRP A 201 -9.94 -17.07 -8.79
C TRP A 201 -9.08 -18.33 -8.62
N ASN A 202 -9.62 -19.51 -8.95
CA ASN A 202 -8.88 -20.77 -8.89
C ASN A 202 -7.74 -20.78 -9.92
N VAL A 203 -8.01 -20.34 -11.16
CA VAL A 203 -6.96 -20.20 -12.18
C VAL A 203 -5.88 -19.21 -11.73
N ALA A 204 -6.24 -18.06 -11.17
CA ALA A 204 -5.26 -17.10 -10.65
C ALA A 204 -4.40 -17.72 -9.52
N LYS A 205 -4.98 -18.56 -8.65
CA LYS A 205 -4.23 -19.32 -7.63
C LYS A 205 -3.25 -20.30 -8.27
N ILE A 206 -3.68 -21.05 -9.27
CA ILE A 206 -2.85 -22.02 -10.01
C ILE A 206 -1.71 -21.32 -10.73
N VAL A 207 -2.03 -20.23 -11.44
CA VAL A 207 -1.05 -19.39 -12.13
C VAL A 207 -0.03 -18.89 -11.13
N ARG A 208 -0.43 -18.33 -9.98
CA ARG A 208 0.52 -17.89 -8.94
C ARG A 208 1.44 -19.01 -8.43
N ALA A 209 0.93 -20.24 -8.33
CA ALA A 209 1.70 -21.38 -7.86
C ALA A 209 2.62 -22.00 -8.93
N SER A 210 2.33 -21.82 -10.22
CA SER A 210 3.13 -22.38 -11.32
C SER A 210 4.34 -21.50 -11.65
N THR A 211 5.55 -22.03 -11.50
CA THR A 211 6.78 -21.36 -11.95
C THR A 211 6.99 -21.41 -13.47
N LYS A 212 6.14 -22.15 -14.21
CA LYS A 212 6.22 -22.29 -15.67
C LYS A 212 5.35 -21.28 -16.42
N ILE A 213 4.33 -20.72 -15.77
CA ILE A 213 3.43 -19.73 -16.38
C ILE A 213 3.93 -18.32 -16.05
N VAL A 214 4.30 -17.58 -17.09
CA VAL A 214 4.70 -16.17 -17.06
C VAL A 214 3.47 -15.30 -17.31
N SER A 215 3.23 -14.32 -16.44
CA SER A 215 2.13 -13.35 -16.61
C SER A 215 2.68 -12.08 -17.24
N ILE A 216 2.37 -11.82 -18.50
CA ILE A 216 2.82 -10.65 -19.27
C ILE A 216 1.60 -9.79 -19.62
N GLY A 217 1.45 -8.65 -18.96
CA GLY A 217 0.24 -7.83 -19.11
C GLY A 217 -1.03 -8.59 -18.71
N ASP A 218 -1.98 -8.72 -19.64
CA ASP A 218 -3.23 -9.47 -19.48
C ASP A 218 -3.13 -10.94 -19.96
N ARG A 219 -1.94 -11.38 -20.38
CA ARG A 219 -1.71 -12.69 -21.00
C ARG A 219 -0.85 -13.60 -20.13
N LEU A 220 -1.16 -14.89 -20.21
CA LEU A 220 -0.38 -15.98 -19.64
C LEU A 220 0.37 -16.67 -20.77
N ILE A 221 1.68 -16.83 -20.60
CA ILE A 221 2.59 -17.44 -21.57
C ILE A 221 3.41 -18.51 -20.83
N HIS A 222 3.62 -19.67 -21.44
CA HIS A 222 4.42 -20.73 -20.86
C HIS A 222 5.92 -20.43 -21.11
N GLU A 223 6.81 -20.70 -20.15
CA GLU A 223 8.23 -20.39 -20.33
C GLU A 223 8.86 -21.12 -21.54
N ASP A 224 8.43 -22.35 -21.82
CA ASP A 224 8.88 -23.12 -22.98
C ASP A 224 8.37 -22.56 -24.33
N SER A 225 7.47 -21.56 -24.33
CA SER A 225 7.08 -20.84 -25.55
C SER A 225 8.09 -19.77 -25.95
N PHE A 226 9.01 -19.38 -25.05
CA PHE A 226 10.03 -18.39 -25.34
C PHE A 226 11.27 -19.02 -25.98
N SER A 227 11.77 -18.39 -27.04
CA SER A 227 13.07 -18.72 -27.62
C SER A 227 14.17 -18.29 -26.65
N GLU A 228 15.08 -19.22 -26.33
CA GLU A 228 16.24 -19.00 -25.45
C GLU A 228 15.91 -18.45 -24.04
N TRP A 229 14.81 -18.91 -23.42
CA TRP A 229 14.36 -18.46 -22.09
C TRP A 229 15.46 -18.42 -21.02
N GLU A 230 16.28 -19.47 -20.92
CA GLU A 230 17.35 -19.54 -19.91
C GLU A 230 18.45 -18.50 -20.16
N GLU A 231 18.77 -18.20 -21.42
CA GLU A 231 19.72 -17.13 -21.73
C GLU A 231 19.14 -15.76 -21.39
N GLY A 232 17.88 -15.51 -21.73
CA GLY A 232 17.17 -14.30 -21.32
C GLY A 232 17.14 -14.13 -19.80
N ALA A 233 16.92 -15.22 -19.05
CA ALA A 233 16.94 -15.20 -17.59
C ALA A 233 18.33 -14.86 -17.02
N ARG A 234 19.41 -15.42 -17.58
CA ARG A 234 20.79 -15.09 -17.20
C ARG A 234 21.12 -13.61 -17.45
N GLN A 235 20.79 -13.10 -18.63
CA GLN A 235 21.06 -11.71 -18.97
C GLN A 235 20.28 -10.75 -18.07
N MET A 236 19.01 -11.05 -17.78
CA MET A 236 18.20 -10.27 -16.84
C MET A 236 18.80 -10.27 -15.42
N ASP A 237 19.31 -11.40 -14.97
CA ASP A 237 19.99 -11.52 -13.67
C ASP A 237 21.26 -10.67 -13.61
N ASP A 238 22.08 -10.71 -14.65
CA ASP A 238 23.30 -9.90 -14.76
C ASP A 238 22.97 -8.40 -14.71
N ILE A 239 21.96 -7.96 -15.47
CA ILE A 239 21.50 -6.56 -15.47
C ILE A 239 21.03 -6.14 -14.08
N LEU A 240 20.10 -6.89 -13.48
CA LEU A 240 19.56 -6.52 -12.16
C LEU A 240 20.62 -6.57 -11.08
N THR A 241 21.53 -7.55 -11.11
CA THR A 241 22.63 -7.64 -10.13
C THR A 241 23.53 -6.40 -10.21
N LYS A 242 23.93 -5.98 -11.43
CA LYS A 242 24.74 -4.76 -11.63
C LYS A 242 23.99 -3.52 -11.16
N LEU A 243 22.73 -3.36 -11.53
CA LEU A 243 21.93 -2.18 -11.20
C LEU A 243 21.64 -2.10 -9.69
N MET A 244 21.30 -3.21 -9.05
CA MET A 244 21.10 -3.30 -7.60
C MET A 244 22.37 -2.90 -6.84
N ALA A 245 23.54 -3.39 -7.25
CA ALA A 245 24.80 -3.00 -6.62
C ALA A 245 25.10 -1.50 -6.80
N LYS A 246 24.86 -0.97 -8.00
CA LYS A 246 25.12 0.44 -8.33
C LYS A 246 24.21 1.42 -7.58
N ASN A 247 22.95 1.05 -7.38
CA ASN A 247 21.92 1.95 -6.89
C ASN A 247 21.50 1.64 -5.45
N ALA A 248 22.41 1.08 -4.64
CA ALA A 248 22.15 0.75 -3.24
C ALA A 248 20.87 -0.10 -3.02
N GLY A 249 20.64 -1.07 -3.91
CA GLY A 249 19.53 -2.02 -3.78
C GLY A 249 18.20 -1.59 -4.39
N TYR A 250 18.17 -0.59 -5.27
CA TYR A 250 16.95 -0.15 -5.96
C TYR A 250 17.11 -0.07 -7.49
N VAL A 251 16.07 -0.47 -8.23
CA VAL A 251 16.00 -0.32 -9.69
C VAL A 251 14.61 0.16 -10.09
N SER A 252 14.55 1.14 -11.01
CA SER A 252 13.29 1.59 -11.60
C SER A 252 12.95 0.78 -12.85
N CYS A 253 11.66 0.66 -13.18
CA CYS A 253 11.23 0.02 -14.42
C CYS A 253 11.84 0.66 -15.68
N SER A 254 11.99 1.99 -15.70
CA SER A 254 12.61 2.71 -16.82
C SER A 254 14.09 2.38 -16.93
N GLN A 255 14.81 2.28 -15.82
CA GLN A 255 16.23 1.93 -15.85
C GLN A 255 16.43 0.46 -16.26
N LEU A 256 15.61 -0.46 -15.74
CA LEU A 256 15.63 -1.85 -16.20
C LEU A 256 15.39 -1.94 -17.71
N TYR A 257 14.40 -1.20 -18.22
CA TYR A 257 14.08 -1.17 -19.65
C TYR A 257 15.25 -0.73 -20.52
N GLU A 258 15.91 0.38 -20.17
CA GLU A 258 17.03 0.90 -20.96
C GLU A 258 18.21 -0.08 -21.03
N TYR A 259 18.52 -0.79 -19.93
CA TYR A 259 19.58 -1.79 -19.96
C TYR A 259 19.14 -3.07 -20.68
N ALA A 260 17.90 -3.52 -20.46
CA ALA A 260 17.37 -4.71 -21.12
C ALA A 260 17.31 -4.53 -22.65
N ARG A 261 16.88 -3.38 -23.16
CA ARG A 261 16.86 -3.14 -24.62
C ARG A 261 18.25 -3.16 -25.24
N ALA A 262 19.28 -2.77 -24.47
CA ALA A 262 20.64 -2.66 -24.96
C ALA A 262 21.38 -4.01 -24.90
N GLU A 263 21.20 -4.76 -23.80
CA GLU A 263 21.94 -6.00 -23.53
C GLU A 263 21.15 -7.27 -23.97
N MET A 264 19.83 -7.20 -24.09
CA MET A 264 18.95 -8.35 -24.39
C MET A 264 18.20 -8.22 -25.74
N ASP A 265 18.70 -7.40 -26.66
CA ASP A 265 18.00 -7.01 -27.90
C ASP A 265 17.47 -8.21 -28.71
N LEU A 266 18.30 -9.24 -28.91
CA LEU A 266 17.95 -10.44 -29.67
C LEU A 266 16.78 -11.19 -29.00
N PHE A 267 16.91 -11.52 -27.71
CA PHE A 267 15.88 -12.21 -26.94
C PHE A 267 14.56 -11.45 -26.94
N LEU A 268 14.61 -10.12 -26.79
CA LEU A 268 13.41 -9.28 -26.74
C LEU A 268 12.71 -9.21 -28.11
N HIS A 269 13.46 -9.12 -29.21
CA HIS A 269 12.87 -9.05 -30.55
C HIS A 269 12.30 -10.40 -31.00
N GLU A 270 13.01 -11.51 -30.78
CA GLU A 270 12.56 -12.84 -31.16
C GLU A 270 11.26 -13.26 -30.44
N ASN A 271 11.05 -12.73 -29.23
CA ASN A 271 9.89 -13.07 -28.42
C ASN A 271 8.79 -11.98 -28.40
N ASP A 272 8.91 -10.89 -29.15
CA ASP A 272 8.00 -9.72 -29.10
C ASP A 272 7.86 -9.12 -27.68
N MET A 273 8.96 -8.95 -26.97
CA MET A 273 9.01 -8.50 -25.56
C MET A 273 9.67 -7.13 -25.36
N ALA A 274 9.99 -6.38 -26.42
CA ALA A 274 10.70 -5.09 -26.37
C ALA A 274 9.92 -3.90 -25.75
N ASP A 275 8.86 -4.17 -24.99
CA ASP A 275 8.05 -3.17 -24.27
C ASP A 275 8.44 -3.13 -22.78
N GLN A 276 8.49 -1.92 -22.21
CA GLN A 276 8.89 -1.69 -20.82
C GLN A 276 8.06 -2.49 -19.81
N ARG A 277 6.74 -2.59 -20.02
CA ARG A 277 5.85 -3.32 -19.12
C ARG A 277 6.12 -4.82 -19.20
N LYS A 278 6.29 -5.35 -20.42
CA LYS A 278 6.59 -6.77 -20.65
C LYS A 278 7.92 -7.18 -20.00
N ILE A 279 8.97 -6.36 -20.17
CA ILE A 279 10.29 -6.57 -19.53
C ILE A 279 10.18 -6.61 -18.00
N PHE A 280 9.42 -5.68 -17.41
CA PHE A 280 9.18 -5.69 -15.97
C PHE A 280 8.47 -6.97 -15.50
N ASP A 281 7.47 -7.43 -16.24
CA ASP A 281 6.73 -8.64 -15.91
C ASP A 281 7.58 -9.91 -16.04
N ILE A 282 8.50 -9.98 -17.01
CA ILE A 282 9.50 -11.06 -17.10
C ILE A 282 10.39 -11.06 -15.85
N ALA A 283 10.93 -9.90 -15.47
CA ALA A 283 11.75 -9.78 -14.27
C ALA A 283 10.99 -10.17 -12.99
N GLU A 284 9.74 -9.70 -12.84
CA GLU A 284 8.90 -10.07 -11.70
C GLU A 284 8.67 -11.58 -11.64
N HIS A 285 8.39 -12.22 -12.78
CA HIS A 285 8.26 -13.67 -12.84
C HIS A 285 9.55 -14.38 -12.40
N LEU A 286 10.71 -13.96 -12.92
CA LEU A 286 11.99 -14.61 -12.63
C LEU A 286 12.39 -14.47 -11.16
N PHE A 287 12.25 -13.28 -10.56
CA PHE A 287 12.84 -12.99 -9.25
C PHE A 287 11.83 -12.91 -8.11
N ASP A 288 10.56 -12.57 -8.33
CA ASP A 288 9.53 -12.67 -7.28
C ASP A 288 9.00 -14.11 -7.22
N LYS A 289 8.52 -14.60 -8.37
CA LYS A 289 7.75 -15.85 -8.43
C LYS A 289 8.61 -17.11 -8.50
N LYS A 290 9.63 -17.14 -9.38
CA LYS A 290 10.47 -18.34 -9.60
C LYS A 290 11.65 -18.42 -8.62
N GLY A 291 12.15 -17.29 -8.13
CA GLY A 291 13.35 -17.25 -7.30
C GLY A 291 14.59 -17.70 -8.07
N TYR A 292 14.79 -17.15 -9.28
CA TYR A 292 15.86 -17.55 -10.18
C TYR A 292 17.24 -17.49 -9.49
N GLN A 293 17.97 -18.60 -9.54
CA GLN A 293 19.24 -18.81 -8.80
C GLN A 293 19.17 -18.50 -7.29
N GLY A 294 18.00 -18.67 -6.68
CA GLY A 294 17.77 -18.37 -5.26
C GLY A 294 17.70 -16.87 -4.93
N LYS A 295 17.73 -15.99 -5.94
CA LYS A 295 17.59 -14.54 -5.76
C LYS A 295 16.12 -14.16 -5.72
N HIS A 296 15.78 -13.29 -4.77
CA HIS A 296 14.45 -12.69 -4.65
C HIS A 296 14.54 -11.17 -4.53
N TYR A 297 13.69 -10.47 -5.28
CA TYR A 297 13.53 -9.02 -5.22
C TYR A 297 12.08 -8.67 -4.91
N THR A 298 11.85 -7.48 -4.35
CA THR A 298 10.50 -6.96 -4.09
C THR A 298 10.06 -6.09 -5.25
N PHE A 299 8.93 -6.43 -5.87
CA PHE A 299 8.34 -5.67 -6.97
C PHE A 299 7.11 -4.90 -6.48
N CYS A 300 7.02 -3.61 -6.81
CA CYS A 300 5.94 -2.74 -6.34
C CYS A 300 5.41 -1.84 -7.46
N ASN A 301 4.08 -1.73 -7.53
CA ASN A 301 3.34 -0.82 -8.41
C ASN A 301 3.72 -0.88 -9.90
N LYS A 302 4.33 -1.98 -10.34
CA LYS A 302 4.84 -2.17 -11.70
C LYS A 302 5.90 -1.14 -12.14
N THR A 303 6.54 -0.50 -11.17
CA THR A 303 7.51 0.59 -11.39
C THR A 303 8.78 0.47 -10.55
N HIS A 304 8.72 -0.23 -9.42
CA HIS A 304 9.80 -0.28 -8.43
C HIS A 304 10.25 -1.72 -8.22
N ILE A 305 11.57 -1.91 -8.20
CA ILE A 305 12.24 -3.16 -7.85
C ILE A 305 13.25 -2.83 -6.76
N SER A 306 13.21 -3.56 -5.65
CA SER A 306 14.11 -3.35 -4.51
C SER A 306 14.67 -4.67 -3.99
N GLN A 307 15.72 -4.60 -3.18
CA GLN A 307 16.23 -5.76 -2.45
C GLN A 307 15.11 -6.40 -1.60
N ASN A 308 15.28 -7.70 -1.36
CA ASN A 308 14.32 -8.48 -0.59
C ASN A 308 14.04 -7.81 0.77
N GLN A 309 12.76 -7.75 1.17
CA GLN A 309 12.25 -7.14 2.41
C GLN A 309 12.16 -5.60 2.43
N GLU A 310 12.80 -4.88 1.51
CA GLU A 310 12.59 -3.45 1.38
C GLU A 310 11.38 -3.15 0.51
N LYS A 311 10.34 -2.53 1.07
CA LYS A 311 9.14 -2.16 0.32
C LYS A 311 9.22 -0.70 -0.15
N ILE A 312 9.69 -0.48 -1.37
CA ILE A 312 9.74 0.83 -2.02
C ILE A 312 8.56 0.94 -2.99
N ALA A 313 7.60 1.81 -2.69
CA ALA A 313 6.35 1.91 -3.47
C ALA A 313 6.16 3.28 -4.15
N SER A 314 6.99 4.26 -3.81
CA SER A 314 6.86 5.64 -4.28
C SER A 314 8.20 6.33 -4.45
N LYS A 315 8.21 7.47 -5.16
CA LYS A 315 9.39 8.35 -5.27
C LYS A 315 9.85 8.87 -3.91
N LEU A 316 8.90 9.15 -3.01
CA LEU A 316 9.22 9.62 -1.66
C LEU A 316 9.96 8.54 -0.85
N ASP A 317 9.59 7.26 -1.02
CA ASP A 317 10.30 6.14 -0.37
C ASP A 317 11.74 6.04 -0.85
N ILE A 318 11.99 6.28 -2.15
CA ILE A 318 13.34 6.32 -2.72
C ILE A 318 14.15 7.46 -2.08
N MET A 319 13.56 8.65 -1.93
CA MET A 319 14.22 9.80 -1.31
C MET A 319 14.52 9.54 0.18
N LYS A 320 13.59 8.90 0.90
CA LYS A 320 13.79 8.51 2.31
C LYS A 320 14.91 7.48 2.45
N LYS A 321 14.93 6.45 1.59
CA LYS A 321 16.02 5.47 1.57
C LYS A 321 17.36 6.14 1.27
N TYR A 322 17.41 6.98 0.23
CA TYR A 322 18.62 7.71 -0.13
C TYR A 322 19.14 8.52 1.08
N ALA A 323 18.26 9.25 1.77
CA ALA A 323 18.65 10.00 2.95
C ALA A 323 19.15 9.08 4.07
N HIS A 324 18.48 7.95 4.33
CA HIS A 324 18.92 6.97 5.33
C HIS A 324 20.32 6.42 5.02
N ASP A 325 20.60 6.05 3.77
CA ASP A 325 21.91 5.58 3.32
C ASP A 325 23.01 6.65 3.50
N HIS A 326 22.62 7.93 3.57
CA HIS A 326 23.48 9.08 3.85
C HIS A 326 23.35 9.60 5.29
N GLN A 327 22.98 8.74 6.24
CA GLN A 327 22.87 9.07 7.67
C GLN A 327 21.91 10.25 7.97
N GLY A 328 20.90 10.41 7.13
CA GLY A 328 19.90 11.47 7.21
C GLY A 328 20.33 12.81 6.62
N PHE A 329 21.57 12.97 6.15
CA PHE A 329 22.11 14.27 5.72
C PHE A 329 22.59 14.24 4.27
N PHE A 330 22.08 15.12 3.41
CA PHE A 330 22.40 15.08 1.98
C PHE A 330 22.21 16.43 1.26
N ARG A 331 22.86 16.58 0.10
CA ARG A 331 22.63 17.69 -0.83
C ARG A 331 21.51 17.39 -1.81
N GLN A 332 20.69 18.40 -2.09
CA GLN A 332 19.60 18.34 -3.05
C GLN A 332 20.09 17.99 -4.46
N GLU A 333 21.25 18.51 -4.85
CA GLU A 333 21.88 18.26 -6.15
C GLU A 333 22.25 16.78 -6.30
N ASP A 334 22.89 16.20 -5.27
CA ASP A 334 23.29 14.79 -5.28
C ASP A 334 22.08 13.85 -5.34
N LEU A 335 21.02 14.16 -4.57
CA LEU A 335 19.75 13.44 -4.68
C LEU A 335 19.16 13.58 -6.09
N GLY A 336 19.20 14.77 -6.68
CA GLY A 336 18.73 15.02 -8.05
C GLY A 336 19.49 14.17 -9.07
N ASN A 337 20.82 14.15 -8.99
CA ASN A 337 21.69 13.34 -9.86
C ASN A 337 21.41 11.85 -9.70
N TYR A 338 21.24 11.37 -8.46
CA TYR A 338 20.87 9.99 -8.17
C TYR A 338 19.53 9.62 -8.82
N LEU A 339 18.48 10.41 -8.60
CA LEU A 339 17.15 10.17 -9.17
C LEU A 339 17.16 10.22 -10.70
N GLN A 340 17.92 11.14 -11.30
CA GLN A 340 18.08 11.20 -12.75
C GLN A 340 18.79 9.95 -13.30
N GLY A 341 19.80 9.43 -12.59
CA GLY A 341 20.46 8.17 -12.93
C GLY A 341 19.53 6.96 -12.90
N LEU A 342 18.47 7.03 -12.10
CA LEU A 342 17.37 6.05 -12.05
C LEU A 342 16.29 6.29 -13.11
N GLY A 343 16.40 7.30 -13.97
CA GLY A 343 15.38 7.67 -14.94
C GLY A 343 14.14 8.33 -14.30
N ILE A 344 14.26 8.89 -13.09
CA ILE A 344 13.15 9.51 -12.37
C ILE A 344 13.17 11.03 -12.57
N GLN A 345 12.04 11.61 -12.97
CA GLN A 345 11.91 13.05 -13.15
C GLN A 345 12.09 13.83 -11.83
N THR A 346 12.96 14.84 -11.86
CA THR A 346 13.38 15.66 -10.72
C THR A 346 12.78 17.07 -10.67
N ALA A 347 11.85 17.40 -11.57
CA ALA A 347 11.15 18.68 -11.56
C ALA A 347 10.42 18.90 -10.23
N SER A 348 10.50 20.10 -9.65
CA SER A 348 9.89 20.45 -8.36
C SER A 348 10.31 19.51 -7.21
N LEU A 349 11.60 19.14 -7.13
CA LEU A 349 12.11 18.16 -6.16
C LEU A 349 11.68 18.43 -4.71
N ARG A 350 11.69 19.69 -4.25
CA ARG A 350 11.27 20.05 -2.89
C ARG A 350 9.79 19.76 -2.62
N GLN A 351 8.93 19.90 -3.62
CA GLN A 351 7.52 19.52 -3.53
C GLN A 351 7.37 18.00 -3.49
N GLN A 352 8.14 17.27 -4.30
CA GLN A 352 8.13 15.80 -4.26
C GLN A 352 8.66 15.24 -2.92
N MET A 353 9.65 15.92 -2.33
CA MET A 353 10.14 15.68 -0.98
C MET A 353 9.16 16.10 0.12
N LYS A 354 8.08 16.83 -0.23
CA LYS A 354 7.10 17.39 0.71
C LYS A 354 7.69 18.33 1.76
N VAL A 355 8.77 19.05 1.42
CA VAL A 355 9.48 19.95 2.36
C VAL A 355 8.57 21.00 3.00
N TYR A 356 7.50 21.42 2.31
CA TYR A 356 6.57 22.42 2.81
C TYR A 356 5.43 21.83 3.63
N ASP A 357 5.07 20.57 3.39
CA ASP A 357 3.82 19.97 3.86
C ASP A 357 4.05 19.01 5.03
N GLU A 358 5.19 18.30 5.04
CA GLU A 358 5.49 17.26 6.03
C GLU A 358 6.92 17.42 6.58
N PRO A 359 7.13 17.25 7.90
CA PRO A 359 8.45 17.33 8.51
C PRO A 359 9.24 16.03 8.27
N ILE A 360 9.46 15.66 7.00
CA ILE A 360 10.31 14.51 6.64
C ILE A 360 11.74 14.98 6.44
N PHE A 361 11.91 16.03 5.64
CA PHE A 361 13.20 16.63 5.31
C PHE A 361 13.17 18.10 5.72
N LEU A 362 14.14 18.49 6.54
CA LEU A 362 14.32 19.83 7.06
C LEU A 362 15.51 20.48 6.37
N LEU A 363 15.39 21.74 5.99
CA LEU A 363 16.46 22.47 5.31
C LEU A 363 17.55 22.83 6.32
N TYR A 364 18.75 22.27 6.16
CA TYR A 364 19.89 22.56 7.02
C TYR A 364 20.67 23.79 6.54
N GLU A 365 21.01 23.83 5.27
CA GLU A 365 21.71 24.94 4.61
C GLU A 365 21.14 25.10 3.19
N PRO A 366 21.49 26.14 2.42
CA PRO A 366 21.01 26.27 1.05
C PRO A 366 21.30 25.00 0.23
N GLY A 367 20.25 24.26 -0.13
CA GLY A 367 20.37 23.01 -0.86
C GLY A 367 20.86 21.79 -0.07
N VAL A 368 20.94 21.86 1.26
CA VAL A 368 21.35 20.76 2.14
C VAL A 368 20.21 20.42 3.08
N PHE A 369 19.90 19.13 3.23
CA PHE A 369 18.78 18.64 4.02
C PHE A 369 19.21 17.66 5.09
N ILE A 370 18.47 17.66 6.19
CA ILE A 370 18.55 16.68 7.27
C ILE A 370 17.16 16.03 7.48
N THR A 371 17.10 14.74 7.82
CA THR A 371 15.82 14.07 8.08
C THR A 371 15.37 14.24 9.52
N LYS A 372 14.05 14.34 9.74
CA LYS A 372 13.44 14.30 11.08
C LYS A 372 13.91 13.09 11.89
N ASP A 373 13.94 11.92 11.25
CA ASP A 373 14.31 10.66 11.90
C ASP A 373 15.78 10.72 12.40
N SER A 374 16.70 11.29 11.62
CA SER A 374 18.10 11.45 12.05
C SER A 374 18.29 12.43 13.20
N MET A 375 17.40 13.43 13.30
CA MET A 375 17.40 14.39 14.40
C MET A 375 16.76 13.82 15.68
N GLY A 376 16.05 12.69 15.60
CA GLY A 376 15.34 12.11 16.73
C GLY A 376 14.26 13.03 17.28
N ILE A 377 13.54 13.77 16.42
CA ILE A 377 12.50 14.70 16.87
C ILE A 377 11.32 13.92 17.45
N ASP A 378 11.25 13.91 18.78
CA ASP A 378 10.17 13.39 19.61
C ASP A 378 9.64 14.47 20.58
N GLU A 379 8.79 14.07 21.52
CA GLU A 379 8.19 15.00 22.49
C GLU A 379 9.22 15.62 23.44
N GLU A 380 10.23 14.86 23.88
CA GLU A 380 11.29 15.36 24.76
C GLU A 380 12.17 16.38 24.04
N TRP A 381 12.52 16.08 22.78
CA TRP A 381 13.24 16.97 21.90
C TRP A 381 12.50 18.31 21.72
N LEU A 382 11.18 18.26 21.49
CA LEU A 382 10.35 19.45 21.33
C LEU A 382 10.23 20.25 22.64
N GLN A 383 10.09 19.57 23.79
CA GLN A 383 10.06 20.23 25.09
C GLN A 383 11.38 20.96 25.40
N LYS A 384 12.53 20.33 25.11
CA LYS A 384 13.85 20.97 25.28
C LYS A 384 13.98 22.21 24.38
N THR A 385 13.53 22.10 23.13
CA THR A 385 13.54 23.20 22.16
C THR A 385 12.63 24.35 22.59
N SER A 386 11.41 24.04 23.04
CA SER A 386 10.48 25.04 23.61
C SER A 386 11.07 25.74 24.84
N GLY A 387 11.73 24.99 25.73
CA GLY A 387 12.45 25.56 26.88
C GLY A 387 13.56 26.54 26.47
N ALA A 388 14.31 26.22 25.41
CA ALA A 388 15.33 27.12 24.88
C ALA A 388 14.72 28.41 24.32
N PHE A 389 13.61 28.32 23.58
CA PHE A 389 12.90 29.50 23.08
C PHE A 389 12.29 30.36 24.18
N ARG A 390 11.70 29.74 25.21
CA ARG A 390 11.21 30.50 26.38
C ARG A 390 12.32 31.34 26.99
N LYS A 391 13.50 30.75 27.18
CA LYS A 391 14.65 31.49 27.71
C LYS A 391 15.12 32.60 26.75
N LEU A 392 15.12 32.36 25.43
CA LEU A 392 15.44 33.39 24.45
C LEU A 392 14.55 34.62 24.60
N PHE A 393 13.25 34.38 24.78
CA PHE A 393 12.26 35.45 24.89
C PHE A 393 12.25 36.10 26.28
N ASP A 394 12.55 35.35 27.34
CA ASP A 394 12.75 35.93 28.68
C ASP A 394 13.94 36.92 28.67
N ASP A 395 15.00 36.63 27.90
CA ASP A 395 16.21 37.46 27.81
C ASP A 395 16.08 38.63 26.82
N SER A 396 15.35 38.44 25.71
CA SER A 396 15.33 39.39 24.57
C SER A 396 13.99 40.12 24.37
N GLY A 397 12.96 39.79 25.14
CA GLY A 397 11.58 40.19 24.87
C GLY A 397 10.81 39.15 24.04
N ASP A 398 9.61 39.44 23.59
CA ASP A 398 8.75 38.46 22.90
C ASP A 398 9.15 38.19 21.42
N HIS A 399 10.23 38.82 20.94
CA HIS A 399 10.78 38.64 19.59
C HIS A 399 12.28 38.97 19.52
N VAL A 400 12.94 38.49 18.47
CA VAL A 400 14.36 38.75 18.19
C VAL A 400 14.62 38.75 16.68
N VAL A 401 15.52 39.62 16.21
CA VAL A 401 16.04 39.54 14.83
C VAL A 401 16.72 38.20 14.63
N PHE A 402 16.32 37.49 13.57
CA PHE A 402 16.72 36.09 13.40
C PHE A 402 18.25 35.94 13.29
N ARG A 403 18.92 36.91 12.66
CA ARG A 403 20.38 36.93 12.51
C ARG A 403 21.15 37.37 13.75
N ASP A 404 20.45 37.90 14.77
CA ASP A 404 21.05 38.43 15.99
C ASP A 404 21.01 37.42 17.15
N ILE A 405 20.44 36.22 16.92
CA ILE A 405 20.45 35.13 17.91
C ILE A 405 21.90 34.77 18.24
N ASP A 406 22.26 34.89 19.51
CA ASP A 406 23.62 34.62 19.98
C ASP A 406 24.00 33.15 19.80
N SER A 407 25.24 32.90 19.35
CA SER A 407 25.78 31.55 19.14
C SER A 407 25.67 30.63 20.37
N TYR A 408 25.79 31.19 21.58
CA TYR A 408 25.66 30.45 22.84
C TYR A 408 24.25 29.93 23.04
N TRP A 409 23.22 30.61 22.56
CA TRP A 409 21.84 30.17 22.72
C TRP A 409 21.60 28.79 22.07
N TYR A 410 22.25 28.50 20.94
CA TYR A 410 22.14 27.20 20.28
C TYR A 410 22.64 26.03 21.15
N THR A 411 23.49 26.28 22.15
CA THR A 411 23.94 25.24 23.09
C THR A 411 22.83 24.74 24.00
N LEU A 412 21.71 25.47 24.09
CA LEU A 412 20.52 25.08 24.85
C LEU A 412 19.64 24.10 24.08
N LEU A 413 19.80 24.01 22.75
CA LEU A 413 19.02 23.12 21.90
C LEU A 413 19.46 21.65 22.05
N PRO A 414 18.65 20.69 21.58
CA PRO A 414 19.09 19.31 21.40
C PRO A 414 20.34 19.21 20.50
N GLU A 415 21.22 18.25 20.79
CA GLU A 415 22.38 17.98 19.95
C GLU A 415 21.93 17.42 18.60
N LEU A 416 22.61 17.81 17.52
CA LEU A 416 22.36 17.28 16.19
C LEU A 416 23.23 16.03 15.93
N PRO A 417 22.78 15.11 15.07
CA PRO A 417 23.56 13.92 14.73
C PRO A 417 24.93 14.30 14.14
N ASN A 418 25.91 13.42 14.36
CA ASN A 418 27.27 13.54 13.82
C ASN A 418 28.03 14.81 14.24
N GLY A 419 27.71 15.39 15.41
CA GLY A 419 28.41 16.56 15.95
C GLY A 419 28.19 17.83 15.12
N LYS A 420 27.08 17.91 14.38
CA LYS A 420 26.73 19.07 13.58
C LYS A 420 26.23 20.21 14.46
N GLU A 421 26.50 21.43 14.03
CA GLU A 421 25.99 22.63 14.68
C GLU A 421 24.63 23.02 14.11
N TRP A 422 23.84 23.71 14.93
CA TRP A 422 22.60 24.31 14.48
C TRP A 422 22.86 25.44 13.49
N THR A 423 21.99 25.51 12.48
CA THR A 423 21.99 26.60 11.52
C THR A 423 20.68 27.37 11.63
N LEU A 424 20.70 28.63 11.23
CA LEU A 424 19.53 29.48 11.17
C LEU A 424 18.44 28.91 10.24
N LEU A 425 18.84 28.31 9.11
CA LEU A 425 17.89 27.69 8.18
C LEU A 425 17.28 26.40 8.74
N LEU A 426 18.05 25.61 9.49
CA LEU A 426 17.49 24.44 10.18
C LEU A 426 16.46 24.89 11.21
N LEU A 427 16.79 25.88 12.02
CA LEU A 427 15.88 26.42 13.02
C LEU A 427 14.59 26.95 12.37
N GLN A 428 14.72 27.69 11.26
CA GLN A 428 13.58 28.13 10.46
C GLN A 428 12.73 26.96 9.96
N SER A 429 13.38 25.90 9.45
CA SER A 429 12.69 24.72 8.93
C SER A 429 11.97 23.95 10.02
N VAL A 430 12.54 23.88 11.23
CA VAL A 430 11.88 23.28 12.41
C VAL A 430 10.65 24.10 12.78
N LEU A 431 10.79 25.41 12.95
CA LEU A 431 9.68 26.29 13.33
C LEU A 431 8.54 26.32 12.30
N MET A 432 8.85 26.10 11.02
CA MET A 432 7.84 25.98 9.97
C MET A 432 6.85 24.83 10.22
N HIS A 433 7.29 23.73 10.82
CA HIS A 433 6.45 22.56 11.08
C HIS A 433 6.03 22.43 12.54
N TYR A 434 6.87 22.89 13.48
CA TYR A 434 6.72 22.67 14.91
C TYR A 434 6.54 23.97 15.70
N GLY A 435 6.38 25.11 15.03
CA GLY A 435 6.27 26.40 15.69
C GLY A 435 5.17 26.45 16.75
N GLY A 436 4.02 25.81 16.47
CA GLY A 436 2.91 25.65 17.41
C GLY A 436 3.29 24.93 18.71
N ASP A 437 4.06 23.84 18.62
CA ASP A 437 4.50 23.05 19.78
C ASP A 437 5.63 23.74 20.55
N ILE A 438 6.41 24.59 19.88
CA ILE A 438 7.56 25.30 20.43
C ILE A 438 7.16 26.65 21.05
N ASP A 439 6.00 27.19 20.67
CA ASP A 439 5.53 28.56 20.93
C ASP A 439 6.40 29.64 20.27
N ALA A 440 6.82 29.39 19.02
CA ALA A 440 7.60 30.34 18.24
C ALA A 440 7.23 30.31 16.76
N LYS A 441 7.32 31.47 16.10
CA LYS A 441 7.04 31.64 14.66
C LYS A 441 8.14 32.47 13.99
N VAL A 442 8.36 32.20 12.70
CA VAL A 442 9.28 32.97 11.87
C VAL A 442 8.52 34.05 11.11
N ILE A 443 8.95 35.30 11.26
CA ILE A 443 8.46 36.43 10.48
C ILE A 443 9.26 36.50 9.19
N ARG A 444 8.58 36.33 8.05
CA ARG A 444 9.20 36.34 6.72
C ARG A 444 9.03 37.70 6.05
N ALA A 445 10.04 38.13 5.31
CA ALA A 445 9.99 39.39 4.56
C ALA A 445 9.00 39.36 3.40
N SER A 446 8.66 38.17 2.91
CA SER A 446 7.62 37.98 1.89
C SER A 446 6.88 36.67 2.09
N VAL A 447 5.60 36.65 1.76
CA VAL A 447 4.76 35.43 1.75
C VAL A 447 5.32 34.38 0.78
N ASN A 448 5.88 34.81 -0.35
CA ASN A 448 6.48 33.94 -1.38
C ASN A 448 8.01 33.82 -1.26
N GLN A 449 8.56 34.14 -0.09
CA GLN A 449 9.98 34.03 0.16
C GLN A 449 10.46 32.58 -0.03
N ARG A 450 11.59 32.43 -0.74
CA ARG A 450 12.21 31.11 -0.92
C ARG A 450 12.61 30.55 0.43
N LEU A 451 12.49 29.24 0.61
CA LEU A 451 12.86 28.58 1.87
C LEU A 451 14.34 28.76 2.23
N ASP A 452 15.22 28.90 1.22
CA ASP A 452 16.66 29.16 1.42
C ASP A 452 16.96 30.58 1.88
N THR A 453 15.95 31.45 1.88
CA THR A 453 16.07 32.83 2.34
C THR A 453 15.59 32.87 3.78
N LEU A 454 16.48 33.25 4.69
CA LEU A 454 16.19 33.32 6.11
C LEU A 454 15.19 34.45 6.42
N GLY A 455 14.23 34.19 7.29
CA GLY A 455 13.27 35.15 7.80
C GLY A 455 13.93 36.34 8.50
N ALA A 456 13.12 37.36 8.77
CA ALA A 456 13.55 38.60 9.38
C ALA A 456 13.70 38.45 10.90
N MET A 457 12.69 37.89 11.55
CA MET A 457 12.63 37.75 13.01
C MET A 457 12.07 36.38 13.41
N VAL A 458 12.35 36.00 14.65
CA VAL A 458 11.60 34.96 15.37
C VAL A 458 10.85 35.63 16.50
N ALA A 459 9.58 35.30 16.65
CA ALA A 459 8.70 35.86 17.68
C ALA A 459 7.93 34.73 18.38
N SER A 460 7.51 34.97 19.63
CA SER A 460 6.54 34.09 20.27
C SER A 460 5.21 34.09 19.49
N ILE A 461 4.41 33.03 19.61
CA ILE A 461 3.13 33.00 18.87
C ILE A 461 2.23 34.15 19.32
N SER A 462 2.23 34.46 20.62
CA SER A 462 1.45 35.53 21.23
C SER A 462 2.02 36.94 21.06
N SER A 463 3.21 37.10 20.45
CA SER A 463 3.81 38.42 20.23
C SER A 463 2.94 39.33 19.38
N GLU A 464 2.99 40.64 19.61
CA GLU A 464 2.33 41.64 18.75
C GLU A 464 2.98 41.71 17.36
N ILE A 465 4.22 41.23 17.20
CA ILE A 465 4.90 41.13 15.91
C ILE A 465 4.32 39.96 15.12
N GLN A 466 3.51 40.25 14.10
CA GLN A 466 2.80 39.25 13.28
C GLN A 466 3.28 39.24 11.83
N THR A 467 3.74 40.36 11.33
CA THR A 467 4.07 40.61 9.93
C THR A 467 5.46 41.20 9.76
N PHE A 468 5.94 41.25 8.52
CA PHE A 468 7.20 41.93 8.22
C PHE A 468 7.15 43.43 8.50
N ALA A 469 5.98 44.06 8.35
CA ALA A 469 5.81 45.47 8.66
C ALA A 469 6.02 45.73 10.16
N ASP A 470 5.42 44.90 11.02
CA ASP A 470 5.61 44.98 12.48
C ASP A 470 7.09 44.84 12.86
N ALA A 471 7.79 43.87 12.23
CA ALA A 471 9.22 43.67 12.45
C ALA A 471 10.05 44.91 12.04
N VAL A 472 9.70 45.55 10.93
CA VAL A 472 10.35 46.79 10.48
C VAL A 472 10.08 47.93 11.46
N ILE A 473 8.83 48.12 11.89
CA ILE A 473 8.47 49.18 12.86
C ILE A 473 9.18 48.97 14.19
N SER A 474 9.24 47.75 14.70
CA SER A 474 9.98 47.40 15.92
C SER A 474 11.44 47.86 15.84
N VAL A 475 12.15 47.55 14.76
CA VAL A 475 13.56 47.97 14.59
C VAL A 475 13.73 49.48 14.43
N ILE A 476 12.79 50.14 13.78
CA ILE A 476 12.85 51.60 13.57
C ILE A 476 12.65 52.34 14.90
N LEU A 477 11.74 51.83 15.74
CA LEU A 477 11.55 52.30 17.12
C LEU A 477 12.81 52.08 17.96
N ASP A 478 13.43 50.91 17.87
CA ASP A 478 14.68 50.59 18.59
C ASP A 478 15.84 51.52 18.21
N ASP A 479 15.94 51.90 16.94
CA ASP A 479 16.94 52.85 16.43
C ASP A 479 16.61 54.31 16.79
N GLY A 480 15.48 54.57 17.46
CA GLY A 480 15.03 55.90 17.89
C GLY A 480 14.68 56.82 16.73
N ILE A 481 14.19 56.26 15.64
CA ILE A 481 13.82 57.01 14.43
C ILE A 481 12.33 57.35 14.49
N ASP A 482 12.03 58.64 14.67
CA ASP A 482 10.66 59.18 14.59
C ASP A 482 10.17 59.32 13.13
N GLU A 483 9.03 59.97 12.91
CA GLU A 483 8.46 60.25 11.57
C GLU A 483 9.52 60.78 10.58
N ARG A 484 9.90 59.93 9.63
CA ARG A 484 10.92 60.23 8.64
C ARG A 484 10.52 59.71 7.27
N ARG A 485 10.93 60.46 6.24
CA ARG A 485 10.88 60.02 4.84
C ARG A 485 12.23 59.40 4.45
N PHE A 486 12.17 58.21 3.86
CA PHE A 486 13.32 57.47 3.35
C PHE A 486 13.26 57.37 1.82
N GLU A 487 14.43 57.28 1.19
CA GLU A 487 14.53 56.59 -0.10
C GLU A 487 14.32 55.09 0.09
N SER A 488 13.67 54.43 -0.87
CA SER A 488 13.38 52.99 -0.82
C SER A 488 14.63 52.15 -0.56
N GLU A 489 15.73 52.49 -1.25
CA GLU A 489 17.03 51.85 -1.07
C GLU A 489 17.68 52.22 0.26
N GLU A 490 17.49 53.44 0.76
CA GLU A 490 18.00 53.85 2.08
C GLU A 490 17.35 53.02 3.20
N LEU A 491 16.03 52.87 3.18
CA LEU A 491 15.32 52.01 4.13
C LEU A 491 15.80 50.56 3.98
N ARG A 492 15.92 50.03 2.76
CA ARG A 492 16.41 48.67 2.53
C ARG A 492 17.80 48.44 3.12
N GLN A 493 18.72 49.37 2.94
CA GLN A 493 20.07 49.29 3.49
C GLN A 493 20.07 49.33 5.02
N LEU A 494 19.16 50.10 5.64
CA LEU A 494 18.94 50.04 7.08
C LEU A 494 18.48 48.64 7.52
N LEU A 495 17.50 48.04 6.83
CA LEU A 495 17.04 46.69 7.15
C LEU A 495 18.10 45.61 6.96
N VAL A 496 18.99 45.77 5.96
CA VAL A 496 20.16 44.91 5.78
C VAL A 496 21.12 45.05 6.95
N LYS A 497 21.43 46.30 7.34
CA LYS A 497 22.32 46.60 8.46
C LYS A 497 21.79 46.04 9.78
N ARG A 498 20.47 46.04 9.96
CA ARG A 498 19.76 45.53 11.14
C ARG A 498 19.39 44.04 11.04
N GLY A 499 19.86 43.32 10.03
CA GLY A 499 19.71 41.86 9.93
C GLY A 499 18.30 41.34 9.58
N LEU A 500 17.34 42.21 9.24
CA LEU A 500 15.98 41.82 8.84
C LEU A 500 15.97 41.16 7.45
N ILE A 501 16.90 41.56 6.59
CA ILE A 501 17.13 41.02 5.25
C ILE A 501 18.64 40.99 4.96
N ALA A 502 19.08 40.31 3.91
CA ALA A 502 20.50 40.25 3.54
C ALA A 502 20.78 40.58 2.07
N GLY A 503 21.99 41.07 1.78
CA GLY A 503 22.50 41.26 0.42
C GLY A 503 21.56 42.08 -0.47
N SER A 504 21.14 41.48 -1.60
CA SER A 504 20.25 42.11 -2.58
C SER A 504 18.76 41.79 -2.37
N GLU A 505 18.39 41.22 -1.22
CA GLU A 505 16.98 40.99 -0.90
C GLU A 505 16.19 42.30 -0.98
N LEU A 506 14.99 42.22 -1.57
CA LEU A 506 14.03 43.31 -1.74
C LEU A 506 14.49 44.54 -2.56
N ILE A 507 15.64 44.49 -3.24
CA ILE A 507 16.21 45.65 -3.99
C ILE A 507 15.23 46.31 -4.97
N TRP A 508 14.27 45.56 -5.52
CA TRP A 508 13.21 46.08 -6.42
C TRP A 508 11.79 45.86 -5.89
N ASN A 509 11.64 45.39 -4.65
CA ASN A 509 10.37 44.87 -4.14
C ASN A 509 9.96 45.44 -2.77
N MET A 510 10.74 46.37 -2.18
CA MET A 510 10.36 47.04 -0.92
C MET A 510 8.90 47.55 -0.91
N PRO A 511 8.41 48.27 -1.95
CA PRO A 511 7.01 48.73 -1.96
C PRO A 511 5.98 47.60 -2.02
N LYS A 512 6.37 46.41 -2.52
CA LYS A 512 5.45 45.26 -2.66
C LYS A 512 5.32 44.44 -1.39
N VAL A 513 6.27 44.55 -0.47
CA VAL A 513 6.23 43.80 0.80
C VAL A 513 5.71 44.64 1.97
N LEU A 514 5.66 45.97 1.83
CA LEU A 514 5.08 46.91 2.79
C LEU A 514 3.89 47.76 2.26
N PRO A 515 3.05 47.32 1.29
CA PRO A 515 2.06 48.21 0.65
C PRO A 515 0.79 48.46 1.45
N ASN A 516 0.45 47.57 2.40
CA ASN A 516 -0.88 47.51 3.03
C ASN A 516 -0.83 47.80 4.54
N ASP A 517 0.27 48.38 5.00
CA ASP A 517 0.46 48.71 6.40
C ASP A 517 0.34 50.23 6.58
N GLU A 518 -0.47 50.67 7.54
CA GLU A 518 -0.82 52.08 7.72
C GLU A 518 0.38 52.96 8.12
N HIS A 519 1.44 52.33 8.65
CA HIS A 519 2.67 53.00 9.03
C HIS A 519 3.56 53.33 7.83
N PHE A 520 3.33 52.75 6.63
CA PHE A 520 4.19 52.94 5.44
C PHE A 520 3.45 53.62 4.28
N VAL A 521 3.72 54.90 4.05
CA VAL A 521 3.13 55.67 2.95
C VAL A 521 4.11 55.82 1.80
N TRP A 522 3.93 55.02 0.75
CA TRP A 522 4.75 55.06 -0.47
C TRP A 522 4.27 56.13 -1.45
N ASP A 523 5.20 56.72 -2.19
CA ASP A 523 4.86 57.53 -3.37
C ASP A 523 4.46 56.65 -4.58
N ALA A 524 3.88 57.28 -5.60
CA ALA A 524 3.35 56.57 -6.77
C ALA A 524 4.41 55.77 -7.55
N GLU A 525 5.68 56.18 -7.46
CA GLU A 525 6.81 55.53 -8.12
C GLU A 525 7.46 54.45 -7.22
N GLY A 526 7.08 54.33 -5.95
CA GLY A 526 7.70 53.43 -4.97
C GLY A 526 9.15 53.81 -4.62
N LYS A 527 9.55 55.05 -4.91
CA LYS A 527 10.91 55.55 -4.72
C LYS A 527 11.13 56.06 -3.30
N TYR A 528 10.11 56.64 -2.69
CA TYR A 528 10.17 57.14 -1.32
C TYR A 528 9.06 56.57 -0.46
N VAL A 529 9.34 56.39 0.83
CA VAL A 529 8.37 55.98 1.85
C VAL A 529 8.43 56.94 3.04
N ALA A 530 7.27 57.40 3.49
CA ALA A 530 7.13 58.12 4.74
C ALA A 530 6.63 57.16 5.82
N LEU A 531 7.32 57.14 6.96
CA LEU A 531 6.91 56.36 8.12
C LEU A 531 6.02 57.20 9.04
N ARG A 532 4.96 56.58 9.54
CA ARG A 532 4.06 57.11 10.56
C ARG A 532 4.06 56.11 11.71
N ILE A 533 4.51 56.52 12.90
CA ILE A 533 4.69 55.65 14.07
C ILE A 533 3.72 56.09 15.16
#